data_AF-A0A433JZR1-F1
#
_entry.id   AF-A0A433JZR1-F1
#
_cell.length_a   1.000
_cell.length_b   1.000
_cell.length_c   1.000
_cell.angle_alpha   90.00
_cell.angle_beta   90.00
_cell.angle_gamma   90.00
#
_symmetry.space_group_name_H-M   'P 1'
#
loop_
_entity.id
_entity.type
_entity.pdbx_description
1 polymer ?
#
loop_
_entity_poly.entity_id
_entity_poly.type
_entity_poly.pdbx_seq_one_letter_code
_entity_poly.pdbx_strand_id
1 'polypeptide(L)'
;MQHFSHQQSIIPLDAFTNNMQSNTSLNQKLIELYEDEIFHFNEGGNPAAASDILRILDWVLSLEAMYTDLDRRVRSTKAFSSYIEVEKPILYNLYNILEPSGLNTLVFNNDIIAVVDFEAAKASGEVQKFQQALYNSCTSKNASFYESCVLQQKKPDYFIPSGHSYHCSDDFSLFFKKLRQVWSNAAGLWEKQSMANPSPVRAVRHFIHQATQNREEFNAFYKLELTEEQLKEFQKIQLRCNVLFTTGPNIFREALFGNPVMSTTYFNEQVKNYSIRGYQGLAFPNCLGEFDLPREKHSQIQRQARLGVNYDASWLPHGLVLLKQREQKILRATKTIAHFFKSHSSKGKELTPPESTPDRDDVDSNVKIP
;
A
#
# COMPACT_ATOMS: atom_id res chain seq x y z
N MET A 1 -24.94 1.16 4.20
CA MET A 1 -24.04 1.81 3.23
C MET A 1 -24.74 2.91 2.43
N GLN A 2 -25.81 2.58 1.69
CA GLN A 2 -26.56 3.52 0.84
C GLN A 2 -26.93 4.86 1.49
N HIS A 3 -27.40 4.85 2.74
CA HIS A 3 -27.74 6.09 3.46
C HIS A 3 -26.54 7.01 3.69
N PHE A 4 -25.41 6.46 4.13
CA PHE A 4 -24.16 7.22 4.30
C PHE A 4 -23.66 7.75 2.95
N SER A 5 -23.69 6.92 1.92
CA SER A 5 -23.29 7.30 0.57
C SER A 5 -24.11 8.49 0.05
N HIS A 6 -25.43 8.44 0.20
CA HIS A 6 -26.32 9.55 -0.17
C HIS A 6 -26.00 10.84 0.62
N GLN A 7 -25.80 10.75 1.94
CA GLN A 7 -25.47 11.91 2.76
C GLN A 7 -24.13 12.56 2.40
N GLN A 8 -23.16 11.76 1.96
CA GLN A 8 -21.81 12.23 1.62
C GLN A 8 -21.62 12.48 0.13
N SER A 9 -22.69 12.39 -0.69
CA SER A 9 -22.60 12.47 -2.16
C SER A 9 -21.59 11.49 -2.76
N ILE A 10 -21.45 10.31 -2.14
CA ILE A 10 -20.61 9.21 -2.62
C ILE A 10 -21.49 8.32 -3.51
N ILE A 11 -21.02 8.01 -4.71
CA ILE A 11 -21.67 7.04 -5.60
C ILE A 11 -21.12 5.65 -5.22
N PRO A 12 -21.92 4.75 -4.61
CA PRO A 12 -21.47 3.41 -4.32
C PRO A 12 -21.37 2.61 -5.61
N LEU A 13 -20.24 1.97 -5.84
CA LEU A 13 -20.04 1.03 -6.93
C LEU A 13 -19.95 -0.37 -6.34
N ASP A 14 -20.80 -1.27 -6.82
CA ASP A 14 -20.77 -2.68 -6.46
C ASP A 14 -19.97 -3.43 -7.54
N ALA A 15 -18.85 -4.03 -7.13
CA ALA A 15 -17.97 -4.74 -8.03
C ALA A 15 -18.65 -5.92 -8.73
N PHE A 16 -19.64 -6.57 -8.10
CA PHE A 16 -20.33 -7.74 -8.68
C PHE A 16 -21.39 -7.36 -9.71
N THR A 17 -22.08 -6.23 -9.50
CA THR A 17 -23.17 -5.81 -10.39
C THR A 17 -22.72 -4.84 -11.48
N ASN A 18 -21.62 -4.11 -11.25
CA ASN A 18 -21.12 -3.15 -12.22
C ASN A 18 -20.25 -3.84 -13.26
N ASN A 19 -20.85 -4.09 -14.43
CA ASN A 19 -20.21 -4.40 -15.71
C ASN A 19 -18.86 -5.15 -15.63
N MET A 20 -18.86 -6.28 -14.92
CA MET A 20 -17.86 -7.34 -15.05
C MET A 20 -17.86 -7.98 -16.45
N GLN A 21 -18.70 -7.48 -17.38
CA GLN A 21 -18.67 -7.78 -18.81
C GLN A 21 -17.44 -7.15 -19.46
N SER A 22 -16.27 -7.71 -19.18
CA SER A 22 -15.07 -7.36 -19.92
C SER A 22 -14.98 -8.18 -21.20
N ASN A 23 -14.54 -7.53 -22.26
CA ASN A 23 -14.33 -8.18 -23.56
C ASN A 23 -12.98 -8.92 -23.65
N THR A 24 -12.12 -8.85 -22.61
CA THR A 24 -10.80 -9.50 -22.65
C THR A 24 -10.76 -10.72 -21.73
N SER A 25 -10.14 -11.80 -22.22
CA SER A 25 -9.95 -13.03 -21.45
C SER A 25 -9.08 -12.82 -20.19
N LEU A 26 -8.21 -11.82 -20.18
CA LEU A 26 -7.34 -11.52 -19.04
C LEU A 26 -8.11 -10.83 -17.91
N ASN A 27 -8.95 -9.86 -18.24
CA ASN A 27 -9.73 -9.17 -17.22
C ASN A 27 -10.76 -10.11 -16.57
N GLN A 28 -11.36 -11.04 -17.34
CA GLN A 28 -12.20 -12.10 -16.78
C GLN A 28 -11.45 -12.99 -15.76
N LYS A 29 -10.19 -13.33 -16.06
CA LYS A 29 -9.35 -14.09 -15.12
C LYS A 29 -8.99 -13.29 -13.87
N LEU A 30 -8.76 -11.99 -14.00
CA LEU A 30 -8.53 -11.11 -12.85
C LEU A 30 -9.79 -10.97 -11.99
N ILE A 31 -10.96 -10.93 -12.61
CA ILE A 31 -12.26 -10.98 -11.93
C ILE A 31 -12.39 -12.28 -11.12
N GLU A 32 -12.08 -13.43 -11.71
CA GLU A 32 -12.10 -14.72 -11.01
C GLU A 32 -11.16 -14.71 -9.79
N LEU A 33 -9.97 -14.10 -9.91
CA LEU A 33 -9.06 -13.93 -8.78
C LEU A 33 -9.62 -12.99 -7.70
N TYR A 34 -10.23 -11.87 -8.10
CA TYR A 34 -10.90 -10.96 -7.17
C TYR A 34 -12.02 -11.67 -6.39
N GLU A 35 -12.87 -12.42 -7.09
CA GLU A 35 -13.95 -13.19 -6.49
C GLU A 35 -13.41 -14.27 -5.55
N ASP A 36 -12.35 -14.99 -5.95
CA ASP A 36 -11.69 -15.98 -5.09
C ASP A 36 -11.17 -15.34 -3.79
N GLU A 37 -10.59 -14.14 -3.84
CA GLU A 37 -10.14 -13.42 -2.64
C GLU A 37 -11.30 -13.02 -1.71
N ILE A 38 -12.43 -12.57 -2.28
CA ILE A 38 -13.60 -12.09 -1.51
C ILE A 38 -14.39 -13.24 -0.90
N PHE A 39 -14.63 -14.33 -1.63
CA PHE A 39 -15.47 -15.43 -1.15
C PHE A 39 -14.78 -16.37 -0.15
N HIS A 40 -13.45 -16.27 -0.01
CA HIS A 40 -12.66 -17.22 0.76
C HIS A 40 -11.85 -16.59 1.90
N PHE A 41 -12.36 -15.57 2.59
CA PHE A 41 -11.63 -14.91 3.70
C PHE A 41 -11.18 -15.87 4.82
N ASN A 42 -11.96 -16.91 5.13
CA ASN A 42 -11.58 -17.92 6.13
C ASN A 42 -10.54 -18.92 5.60
N GLU A 43 -10.29 -18.91 4.30
CA GLU A 43 -9.37 -19.81 3.60
C GLU A 43 -8.23 -19.02 2.95
N GLY A 44 -7.76 -17.97 3.63
CA GLY A 44 -6.62 -17.16 3.17
C GLY A 44 -6.95 -16.07 2.17
N GLY A 45 -8.21 -15.87 1.80
CA GLY A 45 -8.67 -14.72 1.02
C GLY A 45 -8.31 -13.41 1.74
N ASN A 46 -7.91 -12.39 1.00
CA ASN A 46 -7.38 -11.15 1.56
C ASN A 46 -8.01 -9.90 0.90
N PRO A 47 -8.70 -9.03 1.67
CA PRO A 47 -9.36 -7.85 1.13
C PRO A 47 -8.39 -6.81 0.54
N ALA A 48 -7.14 -6.75 1.01
CA ALA A 48 -6.12 -5.89 0.41
C ALA A 48 -5.72 -6.42 -0.98
N ALA A 49 -5.53 -7.74 -1.11
CA ALA A 49 -5.26 -8.37 -2.40
C ALA A 49 -6.43 -8.19 -3.38
N ALA A 50 -7.68 -8.36 -2.91
CA ALA A 50 -8.86 -8.07 -3.70
C ALA A 50 -8.90 -6.60 -4.16
N SER A 51 -8.57 -5.65 -3.29
CA SER A 51 -8.52 -4.22 -3.63
C SER A 51 -7.41 -3.88 -4.64
N ASP A 52 -6.25 -4.54 -4.53
CA ASP A 52 -5.15 -4.42 -5.49
C ASP A 52 -5.56 -4.92 -6.89
N ILE A 53 -6.31 -6.03 -6.97
CA ILE A 53 -6.85 -6.56 -8.23
C ILE A 53 -7.94 -5.63 -8.80
N LEU A 54 -8.87 -5.18 -7.94
CA LEU A 54 -10.01 -4.38 -8.36
C LEU A 54 -9.58 -3.07 -9.04
N ARG A 55 -8.57 -2.39 -8.48
CA ARG A 55 -8.13 -1.07 -8.98
C ARG A 55 -7.46 -1.10 -10.36
N ILE A 56 -7.23 -2.29 -10.91
CA ILE A 56 -6.58 -2.48 -12.22
C ILE A 56 -7.50 -3.10 -13.27
N LEU A 57 -8.77 -3.36 -12.94
CA LEU A 57 -9.74 -3.87 -13.91
C LEU A 57 -10.09 -2.78 -14.92
N ASP A 58 -10.30 -3.18 -16.18
CA ASP A 58 -10.56 -2.23 -17.28
C ASP A 58 -11.67 -1.24 -16.96
N TRP A 59 -12.79 -1.71 -16.40
CA TRP A 59 -13.94 -0.85 -16.08
C TRP A 59 -13.66 0.17 -14.97
N VAL A 60 -12.72 -0.13 -14.06
CA VAL A 60 -12.29 0.80 -13.02
C VAL A 60 -11.35 1.83 -13.61
N LEU A 61 -10.40 1.39 -14.43
CA LEU A 61 -9.46 2.28 -15.10
C LEU A 61 -10.16 3.21 -16.10
N SER A 62 -11.21 2.74 -16.78
CA SER A 62 -12.01 3.55 -17.71
C SER A 62 -12.83 4.65 -17.04
N LEU A 63 -12.84 4.74 -15.70
CA LEU A 63 -13.43 5.88 -15.00
C LEU A 63 -12.58 7.15 -15.15
N GLU A 64 -11.33 7.03 -15.64
CA GLU A 64 -10.39 8.16 -15.84
C GLU A 64 -10.31 9.06 -14.61
N ALA A 65 -10.14 8.39 -13.47
CA ALA A 65 -10.19 8.98 -12.15
C ALA A 65 -8.94 8.60 -11.35
N MET A 66 -8.87 9.16 -10.15
CA MET A 66 -7.82 8.85 -9.21
C MET A 66 -8.29 7.83 -8.17
N TYR A 67 -7.63 6.68 -8.14
CA TYR A 67 -7.70 5.76 -7.02
C TYR A 67 -6.90 6.32 -5.85
N THR A 68 -7.45 6.14 -4.64
CA THR A 68 -6.76 6.41 -3.39
C THR A 68 -7.21 5.41 -2.34
N ASP A 69 -6.29 4.95 -1.48
CA ASP A 69 -6.69 4.29 -0.25
C ASP A 69 -7.60 5.22 0.58
N LEU A 70 -8.57 4.65 1.31
CA LEU A 70 -9.59 5.41 2.04
C LEU A 70 -9.02 6.30 3.16
N ASP A 71 -7.82 6.00 3.65
CA ASP A 71 -7.19 6.70 4.77
C ASP A 71 -6.24 7.83 4.35
N ARG A 72 -6.15 8.12 3.05
CA ARG A 72 -5.32 9.21 2.53
C ARG A 72 -5.98 10.56 2.75
N ARG A 73 -5.19 11.50 3.26
CA ARG A 73 -5.63 12.86 3.49
C ARG A 73 -5.38 13.69 2.26
N VAL A 74 -6.36 14.49 1.85
CA VAL A 74 -6.18 15.54 0.85
C VAL A 74 -5.74 16.82 1.59
N ARG A 75 -4.63 17.44 1.16
CA ARG A 75 -4.21 18.78 1.62
C ARG A 75 -5.04 19.86 0.92
N SER A 76 -4.96 21.08 1.45
CA SER A 76 -5.57 22.26 0.84
C SER A 76 -5.26 22.33 -0.66
N THR A 77 -6.31 22.26 -1.47
CA THR A 77 -6.19 22.36 -2.93
C THR A 77 -6.11 23.80 -3.43
N LYS A 78 -6.18 24.78 -2.52
CA LYS A 78 -6.18 26.22 -2.82
C LYS A 78 -4.97 26.71 -3.62
N ALA A 79 -3.86 25.97 -3.58
CA ALA A 79 -2.63 26.32 -4.29
C ALA A 79 -2.43 25.55 -5.61
N PHE A 80 -3.32 24.60 -5.96
CA PHE A 80 -3.21 23.89 -7.22
C PHE A 80 -3.83 24.69 -8.36
N SER A 81 -3.21 24.61 -9.52
CA SER A 81 -3.85 25.02 -10.77
C SER A 81 -5.09 24.16 -11.03
N SER A 82 -6.06 24.72 -11.75
CA SER A 82 -7.23 23.98 -12.20
C SER A 82 -6.88 22.82 -13.14
N TYR A 83 -5.74 22.91 -13.82
CA TYR A 83 -5.23 21.91 -14.74
C TYR A 83 -3.72 21.74 -14.58
N ILE A 84 -3.24 20.52 -14.76
CA ILE A 84 -1.83 20.17 -14.79
C ILE A 84 -1.60 19.33 -16.04
N GLU A 85 -0.66 19.75 -16.88
CA GLU A 85 -0.24 18.97 -18.03
C GLU A 85 0.69 17.84 -17.58
N VAL A 86 0.47 16.64 -18.10
CA VAL A 86 1.18 15.43 -17.70
C VAL A 86 1.57 14.63 -18.94
N GLU A 87 2.67 13.90 -18.86
CA GLU A 87 3.23 13.21 -20.03
C GLU A 87 2.79 11.75 -20.15
N LYS A 88 2.27 11.17 -19.07
CA LYS A 88 1.92 9.75 -19.00
C LYS A 88 0.42 9.58 -18.80
N PRO A 89 -0.17 8.56 -19.46
CA PRO A 89 -1.61 8.32 -19.39
C PRO A 89 -2.04 7.73 -18.04
N ILE A 90 -1.11 7.15 -17.27
CA ILE A 90 -1.30 6.74 -15.88
C ILE A 90 -0.14 7.27 -15.05
N LEU A 91 -0.47 7.81 -13.87
CA LEU A 91 0.49 8.28 -12.88
C LEU A 91 0.38 7.46 -11.59
N TYR A 92 1.52 7.26 -10.95
CA TYR A 92 1.66 6.43 -9.76
C TYR A 92 2.35 7.19 -8.62
N ASN A 93 2.16 6.74 -7.37
CA ASN A 93 2.90 7.26 -6.24
C ASN A 93 4.33 6.68 -6.22
N LEU A 94 5.23 7.31 -6.96
CA LEU A 94 6.64 6.91 -7.08
C LEU A 94 7.56 7.92 -6.40
N TYR A 95 8.65 7.41 -5.82
CA TYR A 95 9.80 8.19 -5.39
C TYR A 95 11.06 7.35 -5.45
N ASN A 96 12.23 7.98 -5.43
CA ASN A 96 13.51 7.27 -5.37
C ASN A 96 14.22 7.50 -4.04
N ILE A 97 14.96 6.48 -3.64
CA ILE A 97 15.98 6.60 -2.61
C ILE A 97 17.31 6.78 -3.33
N LEU A 98 18.00 7.88 -3.05
CA LEU A 98 19.34 8.12 -3.58
C LEU A 98 20.35 7.34 -2.72
N GLU A 99 21.00 6.36 -3.33
CA GLU A 99 22.05 5.57 -2.70
C GLU A 99 23.39 6.34 -2.70
N PRO A 100 24.26 6.16 -1.70
CA PRO A 100 25.59 6.77 -1.68
C PRO A 100 26.45 6.46 -2.91
N SER A 101 26.16 5.36 -3.61
CA SER A 101 26.83 4.98 -4.86
C SER A 101 26.39 5.79 -6.08
N GLY A 102 25.43 6.72 -5.94
CA GLY A 102 24.83 7.46 -7.05
C GLY A 102 23.78 6.65 -7.84
N LEU A 103 23.35 5.50 -7.31
CA LEU A 103 22.24 4.71 -7.87
C LEU A 103 20.91 5.14 -7.23
N ASN A 104 19.81 4.87 -7.92
CA ASN A 104 18.47 5.15 -7.44
C ASN A 104 17.75 3.84 -7.17
N THR A 105 17.21 3.72 -5.96
CA THR A 105 16.28 2.65 -5.61
C THR A 105 14.86 3.18 -5.74
N LEU A 106 14.14 2.73 -6.77
CA LEU A 106 12.75 3.08 -7.02
C LEU A 106 11.85 2.48 -5.95
N VAL A 107 11.08 3.35 -5.29
CA VAL A 107 9.97 2.96 -4.44
C VAL A 107 8.65 3.24 -5.16
N PHE A 108 7.85 2.19 -5.24
CA PHE A 108 6.51 2.22 -5.80
C PHE A 108 5.50 2.05 -4.67
N ASN A 109 4.45 2.86 -4.67
CA ASN A 109 3.28 2.66 -3.83
C ASN A 109 2.02 2.71 -4.71
N ASN A 110 1.14 1.73 -4.55
CA ASN A 110 -0.10 1.62 -5.31
C ASN A 110 -1.30 2.23 -4.55
N ASP A 111 -1.04 2.89 -3.42
CA ASP A 111 -2.02 3.60 -2.61
C ASP A 111 -2.68 4.78 -3.31
N ILE A 112 -2.05 5.34 -4.34
CA ILE A 112 -2.58 6.38 -5.21
C ILE A 112 -2.21 6.07 -6.66
N ILE A 113 -3.21 6.03 -7.53
CA ILE A 113 -3.05 5.83 -8.98
C ILE A 113 -3.96 6.86 -9.66
N ALA A 114 -3.47 7.64 -10.60
CA ALA A 114 -4.28 8.56 -11.39
C ALA A 114 -4.31 8.11 -12.85
N VAL A 115 -5.50 7.80 -13.36
CA VAL A 115 -5.71 7.49 -14.78
C VAL A 115 -6.14 8.77 -15.48
N VAL A 116 -5.37 9.18 -16.49
CA VAL A 116 -5.54 10.45 -17.20
C VAL A 116 -6.15 10.21 -18.58
N ASP A 117 -5.71 9.15 -19.26
CA ASP A 117 -6.23 8.73 -20.56
C ASP A 117 -6.17 7.20 -20.64
N PHE A 118 -7.31 6.54 -20.45
CA PHE A 118 -7.35 5.07 -20.38
C PHE A 118 -7.05 4.43 -21.74
N GLU A 119 -7.55 5.02 -22.83
CA GLU A 119 -7.36 4.48 -24.18
C GLU A 119 -5.91 4.59 -24.63
N ALA A 120 -5.22 5.69 -24.30
CA ALA A 120 -3.79 5.83 -24.55
C ALA A 120 -2.96 4.83 -23.72
N ALA A 121 -3.32 4.59 -22.45
CA ALA A 121 -2.66 3.59 -21.61
C ALA A 121 -2.86 2.16 -22.13
N LYS A 122 -4.03 1.88 -22.70
CA LYS A 122 -4.34 0.60 -23.33
C LYS A 122 -3.58 0.43 -24.64
N ALA A 123 -3.54 1.47 -25.48
CA ALA A 123 -2.83 1.48 -26.75
C ALA A 123 -1.30 1.33 -26.58
N SER A 124 -0.72 1.87 -25.51
CA SER A 124 0.70 1.69 -25.17
C SER A 124 1.04 0.29 -24.65
N GLY A 125 0.03 -0.53 -24.35
CA GLY A 125 0.16 -1.86 -23.74
C GLY A 125 0.49 -1.81 -22.25
N GLU A 126 0.49 -0.63 -21.61
CA GLU A 126 0.79 -0.48 -20.19
C GLU A 126 -0.23 -1.23 -19.31
N VAL A 127 -1.52 -1.10 -19.64
CA VAL A 127 -2.62 -1.80 -18.95
C VAL A 127 -2.44 -3.31 -18.98
N GLN A 128 -2.20 -3.85 -20.17
CA GLN A 128 -2.01 -5.28 -20.35
C GLN A 128 -0.75 -5.80 -19.61
N LYS A 129 0.35 -5.03 -19.60
CA LYS A 129 1.59 -5.43 -18.91
C LYS A 129 1.36 -5.65 -17.42
N PHE A 130 0.76 -4.69 -16.71
CA PHE A 130 0.54 -4.86 -15.27
C PHE A 130 -0.55 -5.89 -14.96
N GLN A 131 -1.63 -5.95 -15.75
CA GLN A 131 -2.68 -6.97 -15.58
C GLN A 131 -2.10 -8.38 -15.73
N GLN A 132 -1.25 -8.58 -16.74
CA GLN A 132 -0.62 -9.87 -16.99
C GLN A 132 0.40 -10.22 -15.90
N ALA A 133 1.18 -9.25 -15.44
CA ALA A 133 2.12 -9.46 -14.34
C ALA A 133 1.39 -9.85 -13.04
N LEU A 134 0.31 -9.16 -12.69
CA LEU A 134 -0.51 -9.48 -11.52
C LEU A 134 -1.17 -10.86 -11.65
N TYR A 135 -1.74 -11.18 -12.82
CA TYR A 135 -2.32 -12.50 -13.04
C TYR A 135 -1.26 -13.60 -12.90
N ASN A 136 -0.08 -13.39 -13.50
CA ASN A 136 1.01 -14.35 -13.44
C ASN A 136 1.51 -14.54 -12.01
N SER A 137 1.70 -13.48 -11.23
CA SER A 137 2.16 -13.59 -9.84
C SER A 137 1.15 -14.30 -8.92
N CYS A 138 -0.15 -14.20 -9.23
CA CYS A 138 -1.20 -14.89 -8.49
C CYS A 138 -1.35 -16.37 -8.87
N THR A 139 -1.03 -16.73 -10.11
CA THR A 139 -1.27 -18.08 -10.66
C THR A 139 0.00 -18.89 -10.91
N SER A 140 1.17 -18.27 -10.87
CA SER A 140 2.43 -18.96 -11.10
C SER A 140 2.67 -20.01 -10.02
N LYS A 141 2.75 -21.28 -10.43
CA LYS A 141 3.19 -22.40 -9.57
C LYS A 141 4.61 -22.19 -9.04
N ASN A 142 5.41 -21.42 -9.78
CA ASN A 142 6.65 -20.87 -9.30
C ASN A 142 6.32 -19.72 -8.35
N ALA A 143 6.20 -20.02 -7.06
CA ALA A 143 6.40 -19.05 -5.98
C ALA A 143 7.85 -18.46 -5.98
N SER A 144 8.54 -18.53 -7.12
CA SER A 144 9.95 -18.18 -7.32
C SER A 144 10.19 -16.70 -7.15
N PHE A 145 9.17 -15.84 -7.22
CA PHE A 145 9.33 -14.42 -6.92
C PHE A 145 9.41 -14.15 -5.42
N TYR A 146 8.65 -14.89 -4.61
CA TYR A 146 8.80 -14.87 -3.16
C TYR A 146 10.12 -15.56 -2.76
N GLU A 147 10.49 -16.66 -3.40
CA GLU A 147 11.83 -17.25 -3.23
C GLU A 147 12.96 -16.32 -3.71
N SER A 148 12.80 -15.57 -4.80
CA SER A 148 13.86 -14.66 -5.26
C SER A 148 13.99 -13.46 -4.32
N CYS A 149 12.88 -12.95 -3.79
CA CYS A 149 12.91 -11.87 -2.81
C CYS A 149 13.41 -12.32 -1.42
N VAL A 150 13.03 -13.53 -0.96
CA VAL A 150 13.36 -14.02 0.39
C VAL A 150 14.66 -14.85 0.42
N LEU A 151 14.90 -15.69 -0.59
CA LEU A 151 16.07 -16.60 -0.67
C LEU A 151 17.25 -16.02 -1.46
N GLN A 152 17.04 -15.35 -2.60
CA GLN A 152 18.15 -14.90 -3.46
C GLN A 152 18.80 -13.58 -3.03
N GLN A 153 18.23 -12.85 -2.05
CA GLN A 153 18.93 -11.72 -1.45
C GLN A 153 20.10 -12.21 -0.57
N LYS A 154 21.32 -11.99 -1.05
CA LYS A 154 22.58 -12.33 -0.36
C LYS A 154 22.83 -11.54 0.93
N LYS A 155 22.02 -10.51 1.24
CA LYS A 155 22.13 -9.70 2.46
C LYS A 155 20.76 -9.51 3.13
N PRO A 156 20.59 -9.88 4.41
CA PRO A 156 19.33 -9.76 5.14
C PRO A 156 18.86 -8.30 5.33
N ASP A 157 19.78 -7.32 5.25
CA ASP A 157 19.48 -5.89 5.44
C ASP A 157 18.68 -5.25 4.29
N TYR A 158 18.54 -5.95 3.16
CA TYR A 158 17.87 -5.47 1.95
C TYR A 158 16.42 -5.93 1.83
N PHE A 159 15.88 -6.50 2.92
CA PHE A 159 14.47 -6.81 3.00
C PHE A 159 13.70 -5.48 2.84
N ILE A 160 13.12 -5.34 1.64
CA ILE A 160 12.02 -4.44 1.26
C ILE A 160 12.43 -3.19 0.44
N PRO A 161 12.44 -3.31 -0.90
CA PRO A 161 12.47 -2.17 -1.81
C PRO A 161 11.13 -1.39 -1.89
N SER A 162 10.14 -1.69 -1.03
CA SER A 162 8.94 -0.85 -0.86
C SER A 162 9.05 0.17 0.28
N GLY A 163 10.27 0.49 0.71
CA GLY A 163 10.45 1.50 1.75
C GLY A 163 10.15 0.99 3.16
N HIS A 164 10.54 -0.25 3.49
CA HIS A 164 10.44 -0.77 4.86
C HIS A 164 11.71 -1.48 5.34
N SER A 165 12.78 -0.77 5.72
CA SER A 165 13.84 -1.44 6.47
C SER A 165 13.30 -1.80 7.85
N TYR A 166 13.16 -3.09 8.11
CA TYR A 166 13.17 -3.55 9.49
C TYR A 166 14.63 -3.50 9.90
N HIS A 167 14.95 -2.71 10.92
CA HIS A 167 16.17 -2.95 11.66
C HIS A 167 16.03 -4.34 12.27
N CYS A 168 16.57 -5.34 11.59
CA CYS A 168 16.78 -6.63 12.20
C CYS A 168 17.76 -6.37 13.35
N SER A 169 17.32 -6.58 14.59
CA SER A 169 18.29 -6.95 15.62
C SER A 169 19.01 -8.22 15.14
N ASP A 170 20.17 -8.54 15.72
CA ASP A 170 20.89 -9.77 15.38
C ASP A 170 19.99 -11.03 15.52
N ASP A 171 19.01 -10.99 16.42
CA ASP A 171 17.97 -12.02 16.58
C ASP A 171 17.06 -12.17 15.35
N PHE A 172 16.76 -11.08 14.65
CA PHE A 172 15.95 -11.10 13.43
C PHE A 172 16.74 -11.62 12.22
N SER A 173 18.05 -11.38 12.12
CA SER A 173 18.88 -11.99 11.08
C SER A 173 18.93 -13.51 11.20
N LEU A 174 19.05 -14.02 12.43
CA LEU A 174 18.94 -15.46 12.72
C LEU A 174 17.55 -15.99 12.39
N PHE A 175 16.51 -15.22 12.72
CA PHE A 175 15.12 -15.53 12.37
C PHE A 175 14.89 -15.60 10.85
N PHE A 176 15.42 -14.65 10.06
CA PHE A 176 15.35 -14.70 8.59
C PHE A 176 16.11 -15.89 8.01
N LYS A 177 17.27 -16.25 8.57
CA LYS A 177 18.01 -17.46 8.18
C LYS A 177 17.20 -18.74 8.45
N LYS A 178 16.57 -18.83 9.63
CA LYS A 178 15.66 -19.92 9.99
C LYS A 178 14.44 -19.95 9.06
N LEU A 179 13.86 -18.80 8.75
CA LEU A 179 12.79 -18.60 7.76
C LEU A 179 13.13 -19.17 6.38
N ARG A 180 14.33 -18.91 5.87
CA ARG A 180 14.78 -19.49 4.59
C ARG A 180 14.83 -21.01 4.66
N GLN A 181 15.32 -21.57 5.76
CA GLN A 181 15.39 -23.02 5.96
C GLN A 181 13.99 -23.67 6.03
N VAL A 182 13.07 -23.04 6.76
CA VAL A 182 11.64 -23.40 6.79
C VAL A 182 11.07 -23.40 5.37
N TRP A 183 11.35 -22.36 4.60
CA TRP A 183 10.81 -22.16 3.25
C TRP A 183 11.33 -23.22 2.28
N SER A 184 12.63 -23.50 2.30
CA SER A 184 13.23 -24.58 1.48
C SER A 184 12.63 -25.95 1.79
N ASN A 185 12.24 -26.20 3.04
CA ASN A 185 11.56 -27.43 3.43
C ASN A 185 10.05 -27.41 3.08
N ALA A 186 9.42 -26.23 3.09
CA ALA A 186 8.00 -26.03 2.78
C ALA A 186 7.71 -25.95 1.28
N ALA A 187 8.70 -25.65 0.44
CA ALA A 187 8.53 -25.56 -1.01
C ALA A 187 7.91 -26.84 -1.61
N GLY A 188 8.33 -28.03 -1.14
CA GLY A 188 7.75 -29.30 -1.55
C GLY A 188 6.30 -29.54 -1.07
N LEU A 189 5.86 -28.85 0.00
CA LEU A 189 4.46 -28.86 0.43
C LEU A 189 3.61 -27.90 -0.41
N TRP A 190 4.14 -26.73 -0.78
CA TRP A 190 3.41 -25.84 -1.68
C TRP A 190 3.29 -26.39 -3.08
N GLU A 191 4.30 -27.08 -3.60
CA GLU A 191 4.17 -27.72 -4.91
C GLU A 191 2.98 -28.69 -4.91
N LYS A 192 2.81 -29.47 -3.83
CA LYS A 192 1.65 -30.36 -3.66
C LYS A 192 0.33 -29.62 -3.49
N GLN A 193 0.26 -28.55 -2.68
CA GLN A 193 -0.97 -27.78 -2.46
C GLN A 193 -1.36 -26.89 -3.64
N SER A 194 -0.39 -26.31 -4.34
CA SER A 194 -0.58 -25.45 -5.52
C SER A 194 -1.02 -26.25 -6.75
N MET A 195 -0.71 -27.55 -6.82
CA MET A 195 -1.26 -28.42 -7.86
C MET A 195 -2.74 -28.75 -7.65
N ALA A 196 -3.26 -28.62 -6.42
CA ALA A 196 -4.64 -28.95 -6.08
C ALA A 196 -5.59 -27.74 -6.08
N ASN A 197 -5.07 -26.51 -6.12
CA ASN A 197 -5.86 -25.29 -5.96
C ASN A 197 -5.72 -24.34 -7.16
N PRO A 198 -6.82 -23.69 -7.60
CA PRO A 198 -6.81 -22.73 -8.71
C PRO A 198 -6.08 -21.41 -8.37
N SER A 199 -5.95 -21.08 -7.07
CA SER A 199 -5.20 -19.91 -6.57
C SER A 199 -4.09 -20.35 -5.60
N PRO A 200 -2.86 -20.60 -6.10
CA PRO A 200 -1.72 -21.01 -5.28
C PRO A 200 -1.41 -20.04 -4.14
N VAL A 201 -1.55 -18.74 -4.38
CA VAL A 201 -1.18 -17.70 -3.42
C VAL A 201 -2.15 -17.66 -2.23
N ARG A 202 -3.45 -17.80 -2.46
CA ARG A 202 -4.45 -17.89 -1.38
C ARG A 202 -4.20 -19.12 -0.52
N ALA A 203 -3.97 -20.27 -1.15
CA ALA A 203 -3.67 -21.51 -0.44
C ALA A 203 -2.42 -21.36 0.46
N VAL A 204 -1.39 -20.65 0.00
CA VAL A 204 -0.20 -20.34 0.80
C VAL A 204 -0.56 -19.49 2.02
N ARG A 205 -1.39 -18.44 1.88
CA ARG A 205 -1.83 -17.63 3.04
C ARG A 205 -2.64 -18.46 4.03
N HIS A 206 -3.52 -19.33 3.54
CA HIS A 206 -4.28 -20.24 4.38
C HIS A 206 -3.38 -21.19 5.16
N PHE A 207 -2.41 -21.81 4.48
CA PHE A 207 -1.42 -22.67 5.10
C PHE A 207 -0.60 -21.93 6.15
N ILE A 208 -0.09 -20.72 5.85
CA ILE A 208 0.62 -19.89 6.83
C ILE A 208 -0.27 -19.66 8.04
N HIS A 209 -1.54 -19.35 7.84
CA HIS A 209 -2.48 -19.13 8.93
C HIS A 209 -2.63 -20.40 9.79
N GLN A 210 -2.94 -21.55 9.19
CA GLN A 210 -3.13 -22.83 9.89
C GLN A 210 -1.87 -23.29 10.61
N ALA A 211 -0.73 -23.32 9.91
CA ALA A 211 0.53 -23.80 10.46
C ALA A 211 0.97 -22.99 11.69
N THR A 212 0.61 -21.71 11.76
CA THR A 212 0.98 -20.82 12.87
C THR A 212 -0.04 -20.81 14.02
N GLN A 213 -1.14 -21.57 13.94
CA GLN A 213 -2.11 -21.69 15.04
C GLN A 213 -1.60 -22.53 16.21
N ASN A 214 -0.83 -23.59 15.95
CA ASN A 214 -0.21 -24.41 16.99
C ASN A 214 1.31 -24.19 17.01
N ARG A 215 1.77 -23.40 17.98
CA ARG A 215 3.19 -23.07 18.15
C ARG A 215 4.06 -24.30 18.33
N GLU A 216 3.62 -25.28 19.12
CA GLU A 216 4.41 -26.46 19.45
C GLU A 216 4.58 -27.36 18.22
N GLU A 217 3.50 -27.59 17.48
CA GLU A 217 3.56 -28.32 16.21
C GLU A 217 4.40 -27.58 15.17
N PHE A 218 4.25 -26.26 15.03
CA PHE A 218 5.05 -25.44 14.12
C PHE A 218 6.54 -25.55 14.44
N ASN A 219 6.90 -25.36 15.71
CA ASN A 219 8.27 -25.44 16.20
C ASN A 219 8.83 -26.86 16.01
N ALA A 220 8.07 -27.91 16.33
CA ALA A 220 8.49 -29.28 16.15
C ALA A 220 8.71 -29.63 14.66
N PHE A 221 7.76 -29.26 13.80
CA PHE A 221 7.81 -29.53 12.37
C PHE A 221 9.04 -28.87 11.71
N TYR A 222 9.28 -27.59 12.04
CA TYR A 222 10.37 -26.82 11.46
C TYR A 222 11.67 -26.87 12.24
N LYS A 223 11.72 -27.59 13.37
CA LYS A 223 12.85 -27.65 14.30
C LYS A 223 13.31 -26.25 14.75
N LEU A 224 12.33 -25.45 15.17
CA LEU A 224 12.50 -24.09 15.65
C LEU A 224 12.12 -23.96 17.12
N GLU A 225 12.52 -22.85 17.72
CA GLU A 225 12.19 -22.49 19.11
C GLU A 225 11.65 -21.04 19.12
N LEU A 226 10.61 -20.77 18.33
CA LEU A 226 10.00 -19.44 18.31
C LEU A 226 9.14 -19.25 19.56
N THR A 227 9.26 -18.09 20.19
CA THR A 227 8.26 -17.60 21.16
C THR A 227 6.93 -17.33 20.45
N GLU A 228 5.85 -17.20 21.21
CA GLU A 228 4.54 -16.86 20.62
C GLU A 228 4.57 -15.50 19.91
N GLU A 229 5.30 -14.53 20.45
CA GLU A 229 5.48 -13.21 19.84
C GLU A 229 6.28 -13.29 18.52
N GLN A 230 7.37 -14.06 18.50
CA GLN A 230 8.15 -14.29 17.29
C GLN A 230 7.35 -15.02 16.21
N LEU A 231 6.50 -15.98 16.59
CA LEU A 231 5.62 -16.69 15.66
C LEU A 231 4.53 -15.77 15.08
N LYS A 232 3.98 -14.87 15.90
CA LYS A 232 3.03 -13.83 15.42
C LYS A 232 3.71 -12.87 14.44
N GLU A 233 4.92 -12.42 14.74
CA GLU A 233 5.66 -11.54 13.83
C GLU A 233 6.06 -12.28 12.53
N PHE A 234 6.43 -13.56 12.62
CA PHE A 234 6.62 -14.44 11.46
C PHE A 234 5.39 -14.46 10.58
N GLN A 235 4.23 -14.83 11.15
CA GLN A 235 2.99 -14.92 10.40
C GLN A 235 2.68 -13.60 9.69
N LYS A 236 2.81 -12.48 10.41
CA LYS A 236 2.61 -11.13 9.89
C LYS A 236 3.55 -10.79 8.73
N ILE A 237 4.85 -11.04 8.86
CA ILE A 237 5.83 -10.79 7.78
C ILE A 237 5.49 -11.63 6.56
N GLN A 238 5.18 -12.92 6.77
CA GLN A 238 4.89 -13.82 5.66
C GLN A 238 3.64 -13.42 4.87
N LEU A 239 2.53 -13.16 5.58
CA LEU A 239 1.29 -12.73 4.94
C LEU A 239 1.46 -11.38 4.24
N ARG A 240 2.27 -10.49 4.81
CA ARG A 240 2.57 -9.17 4.22
C ARG A 240 3.35 -9.29 2.93
N CYS A 241 4.45 -10.02 2.97
CA CYS A 241 5.28 -10.23 1.80
C CYS A 241 4.47 -10.93 0.70
N ASN A 242 3.61 -11.89 1.06
CA ASN A 242 2.73 -12.53 0.10
C ASN A 242 1.91 -11.49 -0.68
N VAL A 243 1.13 -10.62 0.00
CA VAL A 243 0.35 -9.57 -0.67
C VAL A 243 1.24 -8.61 -1.46
N LEU A 244 2.29 -8.06 -0.83
CA LEU A 244 3.15 -7.05 -1.46
C LEU A 244 3.80 -7.50 -2.77
N PHE A 245 4.11 -8.80 -2.88
CA PHE A 245 4.82 -9.38 -4.02
C PHE A 245 3.90 -10.11 -5.00
N THR A 246 2.62 -10.36 -4.66
CA THR A 246 1.67 -10.99 -5.59
C THR A 246 0.69 -9.99 -6.18
N THR A 247 0.07 -9.14 -5.37
CA THR A 247 -0.92 -8.16 -5.85
C THR A 247 -0.49 -6.72 -5.57
N GLY A 248 0.39 -6.50 -4.60
CA GLY A 248 0.73 -5.17 -4.11
C GLY A 248 1.83 -4.45 -4.92
N PRO A 249 2.38 -3.35 -4.39
CA PRO A 249 3.18 -2.39 -5.15
C PRO A 249 4.45 -2.97 -5.81
N ASN A 250 5.01 -4.09 -5.32
CA ASN A 250 6.20 -4.64 -5.94
C ASN A 250 5.90 -5.28 -7.30
N ILE A 251 4.72 -5.88 -7.51
CA ILE A 251 4.38 -6.45 -8.82
C ILE A 251 4.21 -5.35 -9.86
N PHE A 252 3.61 -4.22 -9.46
CA PHE A 252 3.47 -3.04 -10.33
C PHE A 252 4.83 -2.48 -10.73
N ARG A 253 5.74 -2.31 -9.76
CA ARG A 253 7.10 -1.83 -10.01
C ARG A 253 7.84 -2.73 -10.99
N GLU A 254 7.79 -4.05 -10.76
CA GLU A 254 8.48 -5.01 -11.63
C GLU A 254 7.88 -5.03 -13.04
N ALA A 255 6.55 -5.02 -13.15
CA ALA A 255 5.85 -5.03 -14.44
C ALA A 255 6.20 -3.82 -15.31
N LEU A 256 6.34 -2.64 -14.69
CA LEU A 256 6.56 -1.38 -15.39
C LEU A 256 8.06 -1.07 -15.61
N PHE A 257 8.89 -1.35 -14.61
CA PHE A 257 10.27 -0.85 -14.56
C PHE A 257 11.31 -1.96 -14.34
N GLY A 258 10.89 -3.20 -14.07
CA GLY A 258 11.78 -4.31 -13.80
C GLY A 258 12.60 -4.11 -12.52
N ASN A 259 13.90 -3.88 -12.67
CA ASN A 259 14.84 -3.79 -11.56
C ASN A 259 14.57 -2.53 -10.71
N PRO A 260 14.40 -2.64 -9.38
CA PRO A 260 14.25 -1.48 -8.51
C PRO A 260 15.47 -0.56 -8.48
N VAL A 261 16.67 -1.08 -8.76
CA VAL A 261 17.90 -0.29 -8.73
C VAL A 261 18.29 0.12 -10.14
N MET A 262 18.43 1.42 -10.37
CA MET A 262 18.67 2.00 -11.69
C MET A 262 19.59 3.23 -11.63
N SER A 263 20.15 3.61 -12.78
CA SER A 263 20.95 4.84 -12.88
C SER A 263 20.07 6.08 -12.78
N THR A 264 20.65 7.21 -12.35
CA THR A 264 19.95 8.51 -12.32
C THR A 264 19.44 8.93 -13.69
N THR A 265 20.22 8.68 -14.74
CA THR A 265 19.82 8.95 -16.13
C THR A 265 18.57 8.17 -16.50
N TYR A 266 18.57 6.84 -16.30
CA TYR A 266 17.42 6.00 -16.62
C TYR A 266 16.18 6.42 -15.82
N PHE A 267 16.35 6.69 -14.52
CA PHE A 267 15.26 7.14 -13.67
C PHE A 267 14.63 8.45 -14.17
N ASN A 268 15.44 9.46 -14.46
CA ASN A 268 14.96 10.75 -14.94
C ASN A 268 14.27 10.67 -16.30
N GLU A 269 14.77 9.84 -17.21
CA GLU A 269 14.25 9.72 -18.57
C GLU A 269 13.03 8.78 -18.68
N GLN A 270 13.01 7.69 -17.91
CA GLN A 270 12.04 6.60 -18.10
C GLN A 270 11.01 6.48 -16.98
N VAL A 271 11.31 6.96 -15.77
CA VAL A 271 10.48 6.70 -14.58
C VAL A 271 9.84 7.97 -14.03
N LYS A 272 10.58 9.09 -14.00
CA LYS A 272 10.16 10.33 -13.35
C LYS A 272 8.78 10.81 -13.79
N ASN A 273 8.48 10.72 -15.08
CA ASN A 273 7.24 11.24 -15.65
C ASN A 273 6.02 10.35 -15.35
N TYR A 274 6.23 9.14 -14.80
CA TYR A 274 5.14 8.33 -14.22
C TYR A 274 4.82 8.72 -12.77
N SER A 275 5.63 9.58 -12.12
CA SER A 275 5.40 9.95 -10.74
C SER A 275 4.42 11.10 -10.59
N ILE A 276 3.36 10.88 -9.80
CA ILE A 276 2.48 11.94 -9.29
C ILE A 276 3.27 13.05 -8.58
N ARG A 277 4.40 12.70 -7.93
CA ARG A 277 5.24 13.67 -7.19
C ARG A 277 5.99 14.63 -8.11
N GLY A 278 6.27 14.22 -9.34
CA GLY A 278 6.90 15.07 -10.36
C GLY A 278 6.04 16.26 -10.76
N TYR A 279 4.73 16.18 -10.54
CA TYR A 279 3.73 17.17 -10.94
C TYR A 279 3.20 17.97 -9.74
N GLN A 280 4.11 18.46 -8.89
CA GLN A 280 3.80 19.22 -7.65
C GLN A 280 2.93 18.45 -6.63
N GLY A 281 2.97 17.12 -6.67
CA GLY A 281 2.40 16.24 -5.65
C GLY A 281 0.90 16.38 -5.45
N LEU A 282 0.13 16.41 -6.55
CA LEU A 282 -1.34 16.35 -6.64
C LEU A 282 -2.01 16.15 -5.27
N ALA A 283 -2.38 17.24 -4.59
CA ALA A 283 -3.18 17.28 -3.36
C ALA A 283 -2.87 16.34 -2.18
N PHE A 284 -1.88 15.44 -2.21
CA PHE A 284 -1.63 14.49 -1.13
C PHE A 284 -0.35 14.83 -0.36
N PRO A 285 -0.42 15.05 0.96
CA PRO A 285 0.73 15.37 1.82
C PRO A 285 1.86 14.34 1.73
N ASN A 286 1.51 13.07 1.47
CA ASN A 286 2.48 11.98 1.40
C ASN A 286 3.13 11.87 0.00
N CYS A 287 2.62 12.60 -1.00
CA CYS A 287 3.22 12.76 -2.32
C CYS A 287 4.04 14.05 -2.43
N LEU A 288 4.01 14.91 -1.41
CA LEU A 288 4.76 16.17 -1.33
C LEU A 288 6.14 15.99 -0.64
N GLY A 289 6.67 14.77 -0.62
CA GLY A 289 8.06 14.54 -0.24
C GLY A 289 9.00 14.93 -1.38
N GLU A 290 10.26 15.20 -1.04
CA GLU A 290 11.34 15.21 -2.04
C GLU A 290 11.21 13.95 -2.91
N PHE A 291 11.27 14.14 -4.23
CA PHE A 291 11.24 13.01 -5.15
C PHE A 291 12.47 12.13 -4.87
N ASP A 292 13.63 12.78 -4.78
CA ASP A 292 14.91 12.21 -4.35
C ASP A 292 15.03 12.22 -2.83
N LEU A 293 14.81 11.07 -2.18
CA LEU A 293 15.01 10.93 -0.73
C LEU A 293 16.41 10.39 -0.43
N PRO A 294 17.26 11.10 0.34
CA PRO A 294 18.51 10.52 0.83
C PRO A 294 18.24 9.27 1.68
N ARG A 295 19.08 8.24 1.52
CA ARG A 295 18.93 6.96 2.25
C ARG A 295 18.83 7.12 3.76
N GLU A 296 19.58 8.05 4.34
CA GLU A 296 19.58 8.33 5.78
C GLU A 296 18.21 8.86 6.24
N LYS A 297 17.65 9.81 5.49
CA LYS A 297 16.32 10.40 5.75
C LYS A 297 15.23 9.35 5.61
N HIS A 298 15.32 8.51 4.59
CA HIS A 298 14.40 7.40 4.40
C HIS A 298 14.46 6.41 5.57
N SER A 299 15.66 6.04 6.02
CA SER A 299 15.87 5.14 7.16
C SER A 299 15.37 5.76 8.48
N GLN A 300 15.44 7.08 8.64
CA GLN A 300 14.84 7.78 9.79
C GLN A 300 13.31 7.74 9.76
N ILE A 301 12.69 8.01 8.61
CA ILE A 301 11.23 7.94 8.45
C ILE A 301 10.72 6.54 8.77
N GLN A 302 11.42 5.51 8.29
CA GLN A 302 11.08 4.11 8.57
C GLN A 302 11.17 3.76 10.05
N ARG A 303 12.22 4.20 10.75
CA ARG A 303 12.38 3.99 12.19
C ARG A 303 11.27 4.63 13.01
N GLN A 304 10.72 5.75 12.53
CA GLN A 304 9.62 6.45 13.19
C GLN A 304 8.24 5.86 12.85
N ALA A 305 8.17 5.03 11.81
CA ALA A 305 6.92 4.51 11.33
C ALA A 305 6.40 3.38 12.21
N ARG A 306 5.17 3.56 12.71
CA ARG A 306 4.51 2.60 13.61
C ARG A 306 3.40 1.86 12.87
N LEU A 307 3.30 0.55 13.12
CA LEU A 307 2.20 -0.28 12.61
C LEU A 307 0.86 0.28 13.09
N GLY A 308 -0.14 0.40 12.21
CA GLY A 308 -1.40 1.02 12.60
C GLY A 308 -1.26 2.48 13.02
N VAL A 309 -0.21 3.18 12.58
CA VAL A 309 -0.15 4.66 12.51
C VAL A 309 0.21 5.07 11.09
N ASN A 310 1.34 4.56 10.59
CA ASN A 310 1.88 4.90 9.28
C ASN A 310 1.71 3.76 8.26
N TYR A 311 1.33 2.57 8.74
CA TYR A 311 1.17 1.38 7.91
C TYR A 311 -0.22 0.78 8.11
N ASP A 312 -0.92 0.56 7.01
CA ASP A 312 -2.13 -0.22 7.05
C ASP A 312 -1.81 -1.70 7.30
N ALA A 313 -2.46 -2.24 8.31
CA ALA A 313 -2.42 -3.64 8.68
C ALA A 313 -3.83 -4.20 8.80
N SER A 314 -4.86 -3.47 8.37
CA SER A 314 -6.29 -3.79 8.49
C SER A 314 -6.64 -5.19 7.97
N TRP A 315 -5.83 -5.75 7.08
CA TRP A 315 -5.94 -7.09 6.52
C TRP A 315 -5.32 -8.20 7.38
N LEU A 316 -4.66 -7.88 8.50
CA LEU A 316 -4.20 -8.81 9.53
C LEU A 316 -5.17 -8.82 10.72
N PRO A 317 -5.36 -9.95 11.44
CA PRO A 317 -6.19 -9.99 12.64
C PRO A 317 -5.84 -8.93 13.69
N HIS A 318 -4.53 -8.70 13.92
CA HIS A 318 -4.08 -7.64 14.82
C HIS A 318 -4.37 -6.23 14.28
N GLY A 319 -4.29 -6.01 12.96
CA GLY A 319 -4.61 -4.70 12.41
C GLY A 319 -6.11 -4.42 12.37
N LEU A 320 -6.99 -5.43 12.28
CA LEU A 320 -8.43 -5.26 12.54
C LEU A 320 -8.68 -4.78 13.97
N VAL A 321 -7.92 -5.28 14.95
CA VAL A 321 -7.99 -4.79 16.34
C VAL A 321 -7.53 -3.33 16.42
N LEU A 322 -6.42 -2.98 15.78
CA LEU A 322 -5.93 -1.58 15.72
C LEU A 322 -6.94 -0.65 15.01
N LEU A 323 -7.62 -1.12 13.97
CA LEU A 323 -8.65 -0.39 13.26
C LEU A 323 -9.86 -0.12 14.15
N LYS A 324 -10.38 -1.13 14.86
CA LYS A 324 -11.44 -0.94 15.87
C LYS A 324 -11.03 0.04 16.97
N GLN A 325 -9.79 -0.02 17.45
CA GLN A 325 -9.28 0.94 18.43
C GLN A 325 -9.23 2.38 17.89
N ARG A 326 -8.80 2.56 16.63
CA ARG A 326 -8.81 3.85 15.94
C ARG A 326 -10.23 4.39 15.77
N GLU A 327 -11.17 3.56 15.32
CA GLU A 327 -12.60 3.92 15.20
C GLU A 327 -13.16 4.40 16.54
N GLN A 328 -12.90 3.66 17.63
CA GLN A 328 -13.30 4.06 18.97
C GLN A 328 -12.68 5.40 19.38
N LYS A 329 -11.40 5.65 19.06
CA LYS A 329 -10.71 6.92 19.35
C LYS A 329 -11.34 8.08 18.57
N ILE A 330 -11.66 7.88 17.29
CA ILE A 330 -12.34 8.87 16.44
C ILE A 330 -13.73 9.17 17.03
N LEU A 331 -14.53 8.14 17.33
CA LEU A 331 -15.85 8.31 17.94
C LEU A 331 -15.81 9.07 19.27
N ARG A 332 -14.81 8.80 20.13
CA ARG A 332 -14.59 9.56 21.37
C ARG A 332 -14.26 11.02 21.08
N ALA A 333 -13.34 11.29 20.14
CA ALA A 333 -12.99 12.65 19.77
C ALA A 333 -14.20 13.43 19.20
N THR A 334 -15.00 12.81 18.33
CA THR A 334 -16.23 13.38 17.79
C THR A 334 -17.23 13.72 18.90
N LYS A 335 -17.41 12.84 19.88
CA LYS A 335 -18.27 13.10 21.05
C LYS A 335 -17.77 14.27 21.89
N THR A 336 -16.46 14.34 22.16
CA THR A 336 -15.85 15.46 22.90
C THR A 336 -16.04 16.79 22.18
N ILE A 337 -15.80 16.82 20.87
CA ILE A 337 -16.00 18.02 20.04
C ILE A 337 -17.46 18.44 20.05
N ALA A 338 -18.40 17.50 19.84
CA ALA A 338 -19.82 17.79 19.88
C ALA A 338 -20.27 18.32 21.26
N HIS A 339 -19.72 17.79 22.35
CA HIS A 339 -20.00 18.27 23.71
C HIS A 339 -19.46 19.68 23.93
N PHE A 340 -18.24 19.96 23.46
CA PHE A 340 -17.64 21.30 23.51
C PHE A 340 -18.52 22.33 22.80
N PHE A 341 -18.97 22.05 21.57
CA PHE A 341 -19.83 22.99 20.84
C PHE A 341 -21.23 23.13 21.47
N LYS A 342 -21.82 22.06 21.99
CA LYS A 342 -23.10 22.14 22.69
C LYS A 342 -23.01 23.01 23.94
N SER A 343 -21.99 22.82 24.77
CA SER A 343 -21.80 23.57 26.03
C SER A 343 -21.51 25.06 25.80
N HIS A 344 -20.91 25.42 24.67
CA HIS A 344 -20.68 26.81 24.28
C HIS A 344 -21.90 27.45 23.60
N SER A 345 -22.69 26.70 22.82
CA SER A 345 -23.95 27.24 22.25
C SER A 345 -25.00 27.54 23.32
N SER A 346 -24.99 26.80 24.44
CA SER A 346 -25.87 27.06 25.59
C SER A 346 -25.41 28.22 26.48
N LYS A 347 -24.21 28.76 26.26
CA LYS A 347 -23.69 29.95 26.97
C LYS A 347 -23.73 31.18 26.08
N GLY A 348 -24.83 31.37 25.35
CA GLY A 348 -25.17 32.63 24.70
C GLY A 348 -25.28 33.78 25.73
N LYS A 349 -24.13 34.29 26.18
CA LYS A 349 -23.94 35.71 26.42
C LYS A 349 -23.42 36.27 25.11
N GLU A 350 -24.16 37.24 24.57
CA GLU A 350 -23.75 38.06 23.43
C GLU A 350 -22.32 38.53 23.64
N LEU A 351 -21.38 37.96 22.88
CA LEU A 351 -20.13 38.63 22.60
C LEU A 351 -20.44 39.54 21.43
N THR A 352 -20.69 40.82 21.74
CA THR A 352 -20.65 41.89 20.75
C THR A 352 -19.34 41.80 19.96
N PRO A 353 -19.37 41.94 18.63
CA PRO A 353 -18.15 41.97 17.84
C PRO A 353 -17.27 43.12 18.33
N PRO A 354 -15.95 42.92 18.54
CA PRO A 354 -15.07 44.05 18.78
C PRO A 354 -15.15 44.98 17.56
N GLU A 355 -15.36 46.27 17.82
CA GLU A 355 -15.32 47.33 16.82
C GLU A 355 -14.05 47.20 15.99
N SER A 356 -14.22 47.25 14.67
CA SER A 356 -13.14 47.33 13.71
C SER A 356 -12.30 48.58 13.97
N THR A 357 -11.12 48.40 14.55
CA THR A 357 -10.09 49.45 14.52
C THR A 357 -9.53 49.56 13.10
N PRO A 358 -9.41 50.79 12.57
CA PRO A 358 -8.94 51.01 11.20
C PRO A 358 -7.45 50.73 11.06
N ASP A 359 -7.07 50.35 9.84
CA ASP A 359 -5.72 50.09 9.36
C ASP A 359 -4.69 51.09 9.90
N ARG A 360 -3.62 50.54 10.47
CA ARG A 360 -2.33 51.22 10.53
C ARG A 360 -1.32 50.36 9.79
N ASP A 361 -1.03 50.81 8.57
CA ASP A 361 0.30 50.69 8.01
C ASP A 361 1.31 51.20 9.05
N ASP A 362 2.25 50.35 9.45
CA ASP A 362 3.65 50.77 9.53
C ASP A 362 4.58 49.56 9.69
N VAL A 363 5.60 49.60 8.85
CA VAL A 363 6.77 48.75 8.79
C VAL A 363 7.59 48.94 10.06
N ASP A 364 7.95 47.87 10.77
CA ASP A 364 9.35 47.75 11.19
C ASP A 364 9.82 46.31 11.45
N SER A 365 10.94 46.03 10.80
CA SER A 365 11.82 44.89 10.98
C SER A 365 12.48 44.91 12.37
N ASN A 366 12.38 43.82 13.13
CA ASN A 366 13.47 43.25 13.96
C ASN A 366 12.91 42.24 14.98
N VAL A 367 13.08 40.94 14.74
CA VAL A 367 13.13 39.95 15.83
C VAL A 367 14.21 38.91 15.55
N LYS A 368 15.25 38.95 16.39
CA LYS A 368 16.21 37.86 16.63
C LYS A 368 15.49 36.72 17.37
N ILE A 369 15.69 35.50 16.91
CA ILE A 369 15.16 34.27 17.53
C ILE A 369 16.14 33.80 18.62
N PRO A 370 15.68 33.39 19.82
CA PRO A 370 16.50 32.66 20.79
C PRO A 370 16.76 31.20 20.39
#